data_AF-A0A756I798-F1
#
_entry.id   AF-A0A756I798-F1
#
_cell.length_a   1.000
_cell.length_b   1.000
_cell.length_c   1.000
_cell.angle_alpha   90.00
_cell.angle_beta   90.00
_cell.angle_gamma   90.00
#
_symmetry.space_group_name_H-M   'P 1'
#
loop_
_entity.id
_entity.type
_entity.pdbx_description
1 polymer ?
#
loop_
_entity_poly.entity_id
_entity_poly.type
_entity_poly.pdbx_seq_one_letter_code
_entity_poly.pdbx_strand_id
1 'polypeptide(L)'
;MKKIIYLLLLTSFNTFAMGEDIYDYKNLIGYTVIAVSKIDGDFDGCDYRKPIVLENDMVLRCSSFGIGYAYSPMVVVFSKDMGKGYAIKTIIDNKVYDMEPILKSNKRH
;
A
#
# COMPACT_ATOMS: atom_id res chain seq x y z
N MET A 1 -49.25 35.25 17.86
CA MET A 1 -49.33 34.28 16.75
C MET A 1 -47.91 33.87 16.34
N LYS A 2 -47.67 32.55 16.22
CA LYS A 2 -46.54 31.84 15.59
C LYS A 2 -45.11 32.36 15.86
N LYS A 3 -44.43 31.82 16.87
CA LYS A 3 -43.55 30.62 16.84
C LYS A 3 -42.13 30.93 16.31
N ILE A 4 -41.27 31.24 17.27
CA ILE A 4 -39.81 31.15 17.24
C ILE A 4 -39.41 29.68 16.97
N ILE A 5 -38.23 29.50 16.36
CA ILE A 5 -37.28 28.36 16.43
C ILE A 5 -36.93 27.87 15.01
N TYR A 6 -35.92 28.51 14.41
CA TYR A 6 -35.06 27.88 13.40
C TYR A 6 -33.95 27.15 14.15
N LEU A 7 -34.17 25.87 14.46
CA LEU A 7 -33.16 25.00 15.06
C LEU A 7 -33.22 23.65 14.34
N LEU A 8 -32.04 23.11 14.04
CA LEU A 8 -31.73 21.77 13.52
C LEU A 8 -31.73 21.60 12.00
N LEU A 9 -30.63 22.03 11.38
CA LEU A 9 -30.05 21.39 10.18
C LEU A 9 -28.52 21.40 10.31
N LEU A 10 -28.04 20.89 11.45
CA LEU A 10 -26.67 20.41 11.63
C LEU A 10 -26.77 18.89 11.82
N THR A 11 -27.21 18.18 10.77
CA THR A 11 -26.96 16.74 10.70
C THR A 11 -25.48 16.59 10.44
N SER A 12 -24.72 16.32 11.50
CA SER A 12 -23.34 15.88 11.44
C SER A 12 -23.23 14.75 10.43
N PHE A 13 -22.53 15.01 9.32
CA PHE A 13 -22.02 13.93 8.47
C PHE A 13 -21.02 13.16 9.35
N ASN A 14 -21.49 12.06 9.95
CA ASN A 14 -20.59 11.11 10.59
C ASN A 14 -19.78 10.49 9.46
N THR A 15 -18.54 10.95 9.29
CA THR A 15 -17.57 10.28 8.44
C THR A 15 -17.27 8.93 9.09
N PHE A 16 -17.81 7.84 8.55
CA PHE A 16 -17.40 6.50 8.94
C PHE A 16 -16.01 6.25 8.34
N ALA A 17 -14.97 6.42 9.14
CA ALA A 17 -13.66 5.87 8.80
C ALA A 17 -13.75 4.34 8.94
N MET A 18 -13.75 3.62 7.82
CA MET A 18 -13.52 2.18 7.83
C MET A 18 -12.07 1.98 8.29
N GLY A 19 -11.89 1.57 9.55
CA GLY A 19 -10.56 1.33 10.10
C GLY A 19 -9.88 0.20 9.34
N GLU A 20 -8.60 0.40 9.02
CA GLU A 20 -7.74 -0.66 8.50
C GLU A 20 -7.61 -1.80 9.50
N ASP A 21 -7.55 -3.02 8.97
CA ASP A 21 -7.47 -4.21 9.79
C ASP A 21 -6.01 -4.45 10.24
N ILE A 22 -5.80 -4.54 11.56
CA ILE A 22 -4.52 -4.93 12.18
C ILE A 22 -4.01 -6.27 11.64
N TYR A 23 -4.90 -7.16 11.16
CA TYR A 23 -4.53 -8.44 10.56
C TYR A 23 -3.61 -8.28 9.34
N ASP A 24 -3.75 -7.22 8.55
CA ASP A 24 -2.89 -7.00 7.37
C ASP A 24 -1.46 -6.64 7.79
N TYR A 25 -1.32 -5.82 8.82
CA TYR A 25 -0.02 -5.39 9.36
C TYR A 25 0.74 -6.50 10.08
N LYS A 26 0.06 -7.52 10.63
CA LYS A 26 0.70 -8.70 11.22
C LYS A 26 1.64 -9.40 10.22
N ASN A 27 1.34 -9.34 8.93
CA ASN A 27 2.15 -9.96 7.88
C ASN A 27 3.48 -9.23 7.61
N LEU A 28 3.73 -8.09 8.27
CA LEU A 28 4.98 -7.33 8.19
C LEU A 28 5.98 -7.67 9.31
N ILE A 29 5.65 -8.59 10.23
CA ILE A 29 6.58 -8.97 11.31
C ILE A 29 7.89 -9.53 10.73
N GLY A 30 9.00 -8.91 11.14
CA GLY A 30 10.36 -9.24 10.69
C GLY A 30 10.74 -8.63 9.34
N TYR A 31 9.88 -7.81 8.74
CA TYR A 31 10.25 -6.95 7.63
C TYR A 31 10.82 -5.62 8.14
N THR A 32 11.71 -5.02 7.35
CA THR A 32 12.27 -3.68 7.59
C THR A 32 11.90 -2.76 6.44
N VAL A 33 11.58 -1.50 6.73
CA VAL A 33 11.38 -0.47 5.71
C VAL A 33 12.72 -0.20 5.01
N ILE A 34 12.74 -0.30 3.68
CA ILE A 34 13.94 -0.06 2.87
C ILE A 34 13.81 1.14 1.94
N ALA A 35 12.58 1.59 1.65
CA ALA A 35 12.33 2.78 0.87
C ALA A 35 10.95 3.36 1.18
N VAL A 36 10.82 4.67 1.02
CA VAL A 36 9.54 5.37 0.93
C VAL A 36 9.60 6.21 -0.35
N SER A 37 8.60 6.06 -1.22
CA SER A 37 8.53 6.77 -2.50
C SER A 37 7.07 6.91 -2.91
N LYS A 38 6.81 7.17 -4.20
CA LYS A 38 5.47 7.34 -4.77
C LYS A 38 5.38 6.65 -6.12
N ILE A 39 4.17 6.34 -6.52
CA ILE A 39 3.83 6.04 -7.92
C ILE A 39 3.46 7.37 -8.57
N ASP A 40 3.95 7.60 -9.79
CA ASP A 40 3.49 8.72 -10.62
C ASP A 40 2.19 8.31 -11.35
N GLY A 41 1.11 9.08 -11.15
CA GLY A 41 -0.19 8.82 -11.78
C GLY A 41 -1.03 7.73 -11.07
N ASP A 42 -1.88 7.05 -11.84
CA ASP A 42 -2.88 6.13 -11.31
C ASP A 42 -2.31 4.77 -10.88
N PHE A 43 -2.79 4.27 -9.74
CA PHE A 43 -2.56 2.91 -9.26
C PHE A 43 -3.89 2.16 -9.12
N ASP A 44 -4.22 1.34 -10.11
CA ASP A 44 -5.45 0.51 -10.13
C ASP A 44 -5.31 -0.83 -9.38
N GLY A 45 -4.50 -0.86 -8.33
CA GLY A 45 -4.18 -2.09 -7.61
C GLY A 45 -3.14 -2.97 -8.32
N CYS A 46 -2.99 -4.17 -7.78
CA CYS A 46 -2.08 -5.20 -8.27
C CYS A 46 -2.76 -6.14 -9.25
N ASP A 47 -2.10 -6.36 -10.39
CA ASP A 47 -2.38 -7.45 -11.32
C ASP A 47 -1.14 -8.36 -11.43
N TYR A 48 -1.34 -9.65 -11.70
CA TYR A 48 -0.28 -10.64 -11.63
C TYR A 48 0.91 -10.29 -12.55
N ARG A 49 2.09 -10.10 -11.96
CA ARG A 49 3.35 -9.71 -12.62
C ARG A 49 3.36 -8.31 -13.24
N LYS A 50 2.33 -7.49 -13.00
CA LYS A 50 2.30 -6.07 -13.41
C LYS A 50 3.46 -5.34 -12.71
N PRO A 51 4.34 -4.65 -13.46
CA PRO A 51 5.37 -3.82 -12.87
C PRO A 51 4.76 -2.54 -12.30
N ILE A 52 5.29 -2.10 -11.17
CA ILE A 52 5.07 -0.82 -10.54
C ILE A 52 6.42 -0.12 -10.52
N VAL A 53 6.49 1.07 -11.10
CA VAL A 53 7.70 1.91 -11.09
C VAL A 53 7.47 3.01 -10.08
N LEU A 54 8.38 3.12 -9.13
CA LEU A 54 8.39 4.19 -8.13
C LEU A 54 9.23 5.37 -8.64
N GLU A 55 8.95 6.58 -8.16
CA GLU A 55 9.68 7.80 -8.51
C GLU A 55 11.19 7.72 -8.18
N ASN A 56 11.61 6.81 -7.30
CA ASN A 56 13.02 6.55 -6.98
C ASN A 56 13.67 5.46 -7.84
N ASP A 57 13.11 5.20 -9.03
CA ASP A 57 13.55 4.20 -10.00
C ASP A 57 13.43 2.73 -9.54
N MET A 58 12.85 2.47 -8.36
CA MET A 58 12.63 1.10 -7.91
C MET A 58 11.48 0.47 -8.71
N VAL A 59 11.74 -0.68 -9.32
CA VAL A 59 10.73 -1.46 -10.03
C VAL A 59 10.33 -2.67 -9.19
N LEU A 60 9.04 -2.74 -8.85
CA LEU A 60 8.43 -3.84 -8.10
C LEU A 60 7.45 -4.56 -9.01
N ARG A 61 7.23 -5.87 -8.80
CA ARG A 61 6.23 -6.63 -9.57
C ARG A 61 5.27 -7.29 -8.61
N CYS A 62 3.97 -7.15 -8.84
CA CYS A 62 2.97 -7.79 -7.99
C CYS A 62 3.05 -9.32 -8.11
N SER A 63 3.03 -10.00 -6.96
CA SER A 63 3.01 -11.48 -6.91
C SER A 63 1.60 -12.07 -6.91
N SER A 64 0.59 -11.26 -6.63
CA SER A 64 -0.82 -11.63 -6.52
C SER A 64 -1.72 -10.53 -7.07
N PHE A 65 -3.01 -10.87 -7.24
CA PHE A 65 -4.04 -9.91 -7.60
C PHE A 65 -4.54 -9.15 -6.37
N GLY A 66 -4.81 -7.86 -6.51
CA GLY A 66 -5.41 -7.04 -5.46
C GLY A 66 -6.09 -5.80 -6.01
N ILE A 67 -7.39 -5.66 -5.80
CA ILE A 67 -8.19 -4.55 -6.32
C ILE A 67 -7.94 -3.28 -5.49
N GLY A 68 -7.75 -2.16 -6.16
CA GLY A 68 -7.64 -0.84 -5.55
C GLY A 68 -7.68 0.27 -6.59
N TYR A 69 -7.78 1.51 -6.13
CA TYR A 69 -7.55 2.69 -6.95
C TYR A 69 -6.98 3.78 -6.05
N ALA A 70 -5.85 4.35 -6.44
CA ALA A 70 -5.30 5.54 -5.81
C ALA A 70 -4.55 6.40 -6.83
N TYR A 71 -4.71 7.72 -6.74
CA TYR A 71 -3.96 8.66 -7.57
C TYR A 71 -2.68 9.13 -6.86
N SER A 72 -1.55 8.91 -7.52
CA SER A 72 -0.20 9.22 -7.05
C SER A 72 0.10 8.80 -5.60
N PRO A 73 -0.20 7.54 -5.21
CA PRO A 73 -0.11 7.11 -3.82
C PRO A 73 1.34 7.07 -3.31
N MET A 74 1.47 7.29 -2.01
CA MET A 74 2.70 6.97 -1.27
C MET A 74 2.89 5.45 -1.23
N VAL A 75 4.15 5.02 -1.35
CA VAL A 75 4.54 3.61 -1.25
C VAL A 75 5.61 3.45 -0.19
N VAL A 76 5.33 2.61 0.80
CA VAL A 76 6.35 2.15 1.77
C VAL A 76 6.79 0.76 1.36
N VAL A 77 8.08 0.59 1.09
CA VAL A 77 8.65 -0.69 0.65
C VAL A 77 9.35 -1.38 1.82
N PHE A 78 9.02 -2.65 2.00
CA PHE A 78 9.51 -3.51 3.05
C PHE A 78 10.33 -4.65 2.47
N SER A 79 11.40 -5.05 3.16
CA SER A 79 12.15 -6.26 2.82
C SER A 79 12.39 -7.15 4.03
N LYS A 80 12.51 -8.46 3.76
CA LYS A 80 12.94 -9.48 4.71
C LYS A 80 13.93 -10.41 4.02
N ASP A 81 15.11 -10.60 4.62
CA ASP A 81 16.10 -11.55 4.09
C ASP A 81 15.61 -13.00 4.23
N MET A 82 15.68 -13.75 3.14
CA MET A 82 15.27 -15.15 3.02
C MET A 82 16.49 -16.06 2.71
N GLY A 83 17.71 -15.57 2.95
CA GLY A 83 18.97 -16.23 2.63
C GLY A 83 19.35 -16.06 1.15
N LYS A 84 18.56 -16.65 0.25
CA LYS A 84 18.79 -16.65 -1.21
C LYS A 84 18.32 -15.37 -1.93
N GLY A 85 17.68 -14.46 -1.22
CA GLY A 85 17.00 -13.30 -1.77
C GLY A 85 16.23 -12.57 -0.68
N TYR A 86 15.41 -11.62 -1.10
CA TYR A 86 14.57 -10.80 -0.23
C TYR A 86 13.11 -11.00 -0.59
N ALA A 87 12.28 -11.30 0.41
CA ALA A 87 10.84 -11.16 0.27
C ALA A 87 10.50 -9.67 0.33
N ILE A 88 9.63 -9.21 -0.56
CA ILE A 88 9.27 -7.80 -0.70
C ILE A 88 7.76 -7.64 -0.48
N LYS A 89 7.40 -6.66 0.36
CA LYS A 89 6.01 -6.22 0.57
C LYS A 89 5.95 -4.72 0.44
N THR A 90 4.78 -4.18 0.10
CA THR A 90 4.56 -2.73 0.10
C THR A 90 3.28 -2.38 0.83
N ILE A 91 3.24 -1.19 1.43
CA ILE A 91 1.97 -0.51 1.73
C ILE A 91 1.71 0.51 0.63
N ILE A 92 0.56 0.42 -0.02
CA ILE A 92 0.06 1.38 -1.03
C ILE A 92 -1.40 1.62 -0.71
N ASP A 93 -1.80 2.89 -0.58
CA ASP A 93 -3.18 3.26 -0.19
C ASP A 93 -3.66 2.46 1.04
N ASN A 94 -2.76 2.38 2.03
CA ASN A 94 -2.93 1.72 3.31
C ASN A 94 -3.28 0.22 3.24
N LYS A 95 -3.03 -0.42 2.10
CA LYS A 95 -3.15 -1.87 1.92
C LYS A 95 -1.79 -2.50 1.74
N VAL A 96 -1.61 -3.69 2.33
CA VAL A 96 -0.39 -4.48 2.17
C VAL A 96 -0.47 -5.31 0.90
N TYR A 97 0.52 -5.18 0.03
CA TYR A 97 0.66 -5.97 -1.20
C TYR A 97 1.94 -6.83 -1.16
N ASP A 98 1.82 -8.07 -1.65
CA ASP A 98 2.95 -8.98 -1.84
C ASP A 98 3.59 -8.78 -3.21
N MET A 99 4.90 -8.55 -3.23
CA MET A 99 5.68 -8.37 -4.45
C MET A 99 6.52 -9.61 -4.76
N GLU A 100 6.93 -9.76 -6.02
CA GLU A 100 7.90 -10.78 -6.42
C GLU A 100 9.21 -10.60 -5.62
N PRO A 101 9.82 -11.71 -5.16
CA PRO A 101 11.06 -11.64 -4.40
C PRO A 101 12.24 -11.22 -5.26
N ILE A 102 13.18 -10.49 -4.67
CA ILE A 102 14.43 -10.08 -5.32
C ILE A 102 15.51 -11.10 -4.97
N LEU A 103 16.02 -11.83 -5.94
CA LEU A 103 17.08 -12.83 -5.72
C LEU A 103 18.44 -12.14 -5.56
N LYS A 104 19.27 -12.63 -4.63
CA LYS A 104 20.66 -12.19 -4.54
C LYS A 104 21.40 -12.68 -5.79
N SER A 105 22.09 -11.77 -6.48
CA SER A 105 22.88 -12.13 -7.65
C SER A 105 23.96 -13.13 -7.24
N ASN A 106 23.89 -14.34 -7.81
CA ASN A 106 24.89 -15.38 -7.57
C ASN A 106 26.08 -15.12 -8.50
N LYS A 107 26.84 -14.04 -8.25
CA LYS A 107 28.12 -13.84 -8.91
C LYS A 107 29.06 -14.93 -8.37
N ARG A 108 29.18 -16.04 -9.11
CA ARG A 108 30.30 -16.96 -8.93
C ARG A 108 31.56 -16.18 -9.26
N HIS A 109 32.34 -15.87 -8.24
CA HIS A 109 33.73 -15.44 -8.39
C HIS A 109 34.58 -16.60 -8.87
#